data_AF-A0A103U9K8-F1
#
_entry.id   AF-A0A103U9K8-F1
#
_cell.length_a   1.000
_cell.length_b   1.000
_cell.length_c   1.000
_cell.angle_alpha   90.00
_cell.angle_beta   90.00
_cell.angle_gamma   90.00
#
_symmetry.space_group_name_H-M   'P 1'
#
loop_
_entity.id
_entity.type
_entity.pdbx_description
1 polymer ?
#
loop_
_entity_poly.entity_id
_entity_poly.type
_entity_poly.pdbx_seq_one_letter_code
_entity_poly.pdbx_strand_id
1 'polypeptide(L)'
;MQIPNWDNPVGTDGFEFIEYTAPDPKALGQLFERMGFTAIARHRHKDVTVYRQGDINFIINAEPDSFAQRFARLHGPSICAIAFRVQDAAKAYKRALELGAWGFDNKTGPMELNIPAIKGIGDSLIYFVDRWRGKNGAQPGAIGDISIYDVDFEPIAGANPNPVGHGLTYIDHLTHNVHRGRMQEWAEFYERLFNFREVRYFDIEGKVTGVKSKAMTSPCGKIRIPINEEGSDTAGQIQEYLDAYHGEGIQHIALGASDIYQAVDGLRSKEVKLLDTIDTYYELVDRRVPNHGESLEELKKRKILIDGARDDLLLQIFTENQIGPIFFEIIQRKGNQGFGEGNFKALFESIELDQIRRGVVQDKA
;
A
#
# COMPACT_ATOMS: atom_id res chain seq x y z
N MET A 1 17.40 -2.33 -14.07
CA MET A 1 17.74 -0.92 -14.35
C MET A 1 18.19 -0.26 -13.05
N GLN A 2 19.34 0.42 -13.04
CA GLN A 2 19.68 1.34 -11.94
C GLN A 2 18.65 2.49 -11.97
N ILE A 3 17.98 2.72 -10.85
CA ILE A 3 17.12 3.89 -10.69
C ILE A 3 18.01 5.12 -10.90
N PRO A 4 17.68 6.04 -11.81
CA PRO A 4 18.50 7.23 -12.02
C PRO A 4 18.70 7.95 -10.68
N ASN A 5 19.95 8.27 -10.34
CA ASN A 5 20.27 9.06 -9.16
C ASN A 5 19.75 10.48 -9.39
N TRP A 6 18.53 10.77 -8.95
CA TRP A 6 18.00 12.13 -8.90
C TRP A 6 17.86 12.57 -7.44
N ASP A 7 17.91 13.89 -7.23
CA ASP A 7 18.04 14.50 -5.89
C ASP A 7 16.98 14.01 -4.90
N ASN A 8 17.37 13.73 -3.66
CA ASN A 8 16.48 13.28 -2.58
C ASN A 8 16.41 14.35 -1.47
N PRO A 9 15.72 15.49 -1.71
CA PRO A 9 15.81 16.66 -0.83
C PRO A 9 15.19 16.46 0.55
N VAL A 10 14.30 15.48 0.68
CA VAL A 10 13.65 15.10 1.94
C VAL A 10 14.37 13.92 2.61
N GLY A 11 15.29 13.26 1.90
CA GLY A 11 15.98 12.07 2.40
C GLY A 11 15.03 10.90 2.63
N THR A 12 14.06 10.68 1.73
CA THR A 12 13.12 9.55 1.81
C THR A 12 13.88 8.21 1.88
N ASP A 13 13.34 7.24 2.62
CA ASP A 13 13.91 5.88 2.76
C ASP A 13 12.84 4.79 2.94
N GLY A 14 11.79 4.84 2.12
CA GLY A 14 10.69 3.86 2.17
C GLY A 14 9.55 4.24 3.13
N PHE A 15 8.57 3.34 3.22
CA PHE A 15 7.46 3.46 4.16
C PHE A 15 7.88 3.03 5.58
N GLU A 16 7.26 3.63 6.59
CA GLU A 16 7.44 3.25 7.99
C GLU A 16 6.24 2.47 8.55
N PHE A 17 5.03 3.01 8.36
CA PHE A 17 3.78 2.36 8.74
C PHE A 17 2.61 2.78 7.86
N ILE A 18 1.52 2.01 7.93
CA ILE A 18 0.19 2.38 7.47
C ILE A 18 -0.75 2.38 8.66
N GLU A 19 -1.48 3.47 8.85
CA GLU A 19 -2.43 3.65 9.95
C GLU A 19 -3.86 3.52 9.42
N TYR A 20 -4.59 2.62 10.05
CA TYR A 20 -5.97 2.28 9.75
C TYR A 20 -6.88 2.72 10.88
N THR A 21 -8.12 3.01 10.50
CA THR A 21 -9.20 3.34 11.42
C THR A 21 -10.47 2.63 10.97
N ALA A 22 -11.35 2.29 11.90
CA ALA A 22 -12.60 1.61 11.58
C ALA A 22 -13.67 1.85 12.65
N PRO A 23 -14.96 1.83 12.29
CA PRO A 23 -16.05 1.75 13.26
C PRO A 23 -15.97 0.49 14.15
N ASP A 24 -15.45 -0.62 13.60
CA ASP A 24 -15.15 -1.86 14.34
C ASP A 24 -13.64 -2.19 14.25
N PRO A 25 -12.82 -1.70 15.20
CA PRO A 25 -11.39 -2.00 15.25
C PRO A 25 -11.05 -3.48 15.48
N LYS A 26 -11.97 -4.26 16.09
CA LYS A 26 -11.72 -5.68 16.39
C LYS A 26 -11.78 -6.52 15.12
N ALA A 27 -12.78 -6.27 14.27
CA ALA A 27 -12.87 -6.93 12.97
C ALA A 27 -11.62 -6.67 12.11
N LEU A 28 -11.08 -5.45 12.17
CA LEU A 28 -9.84 -5.09 11.47
C LEU A 28 -8.62 -5.84 12.04
N GLY A 29 -8.51 -5.96 13.37
CA GLY A 29 -7.47 -6.77 14.02
C GLY A 29 -7.52 -8.24 13.60
N GLN A 30 -8.73 -8.84 13.58
CA GLN A 30 -8.94 -10.22 13.13
C GLN A 30 -8.56 -10.41 11.66
N LEU A 31 -8.85 -9.44 10.79
CA LEU A 31 -8.39 -9.46 9.41
C LEU A 31 -6.86 -9.50 9.33
N PHE A 32 -6.16 -8.64 10.06
CA PHE A 32 -4.70 -8.61 10.06
C PHE A 32 -4.09 -9.92 10.58
N GLU A 33 -4.69 -10.53 11.60
CA GLU A 33 -4.28 -11.86 12.09
C GLU A 33 -4.46 -12.95 11.02
N ARG A 34 -5.57 -12.94 10.27
CA ARG A 34 -5.76 -13.85 9.13
C ARG A 34 -4.74 -13.61 8.01
N MET A 35 -4.33 -12.36 7.83
CA MET A 35 -3.26 -11.97 6.91
C MET A 35 -1.85 -12.29 7.42
N GLY A 36 -1.70 -12.89 8.61
CA GLY A 36 -0.43 -13.34 9.17
C GLY A 36 0.29 -12.29 10.02
N PHE A 37 -0.34 -11.14 10.29
CA PHE A 37 0.20 -10.16 11.22
C PHE A 37 -0.04 -10.58 12.66
N THR A 38 0.82 -10.09 13.57
CA THR A 38 0.67 -10.29 15.02
C THR A 38 0.58 -8.93 15.70
N ALA A 39 -0.36 -8.76 16.63
CA ALA A 39 -0.36 -7.60 17.53
C ALA A 39 0.87 -7.68 18.45
N ILE A 40 1.80 -6.73 18.33
CA ILE A 40 3.07 -6.76 19.06
C ILE A 40 3.15 -5.76 20.20
N ALA A 41 2.40 -4.67 20.12
CA ALA A 41 2.49 -3.57 21.09
C ALA A 41 1.19 -2.74 21.11
N ARG A 42 0.91 -2.10 22.25
CA ARG A 42 -0.16 -1.12 22.42
C ARG A 42 0.40 0.23 22.83
N HIS A 43 -0.21 1.31 22.39
CA HIS A 43 0.23 2.65 22.75
C HIS A 43 0.05 2.86 24.26
N ARG A 44 0.97 3.60 24.90
CA ARG A 44 0.98 3.79 26.37
C ARG A 44 -0.28 4.44 26.92
N HIS A 45 -0.88 5.34 26.14
CA HIS A 45 -1.96 6.22 26.61
C HIS A 45 -3.19 6.28 25.70
N LYS A 46 -3.13 5.68 24.51
CA LYS A 46 -4.17 5.81 23.47
C LYS A 46 -4.66 4.42 23.10
N ASP A 47 -5.88 4.32 22.58
CA ASP A 47 -6.41 3.07 22.02
C ASP A 47 -5.83 2.82 20.63
N VAL A 48 -4.54 2.50 20.58
CA VAL A 48 -3.79 2.29 19.34
C VAL A 48 -2.96 1.02 19.48
N THR A 49 -3.05 0.13 18.50
CA THR A 49 -2.35 -1.17 18.51
C THR A 49 -1.49 -1.34 17.26
N VAL A 50 -0.26 -1.82 17.43
CA VAL A 50 0.66 -2.14 16.34
C VAL A 50 0.57 -3.62 15.99
N TYR A 51 0.26 -3.90 14.73
CA TYR A 51 0.33 -5.21 14.10
C TYR A 51 1.57 -5.26 13.20
N ARG A 52 2.36 -6.33 13.31
CA ARG A 52 3.61 -6.49 12.54
C ARG A 52 3.64 -7.80 11.77
N GLN A 53 4.29 -7.78 10.61
CA GLN A 53 4.74 -8.94 9.85
C GLN A 53 5.98 -8.54 9.04
N GLY A 54 7.12 -9.20 9.27
CA GLY A 54 8.39 -8.72 8.73
C GLY A 54 8.66 -7.26 9.15
N ASP A 55 9.01 -6.41 8.19
CA ASP A 55 9.23 -4.98 8.41
C ASP A 55 7.94 -4.14 8.24
N ILE A 56 6.80 -4.77 7.99
CA ILE A 56 5.52 -4.08 7.79
C ILE A 56 4.90 -3.77 9.14
N ASN A 57 4.60 -2.50 9.39
CA ASN A 57 3.86 -2.03 10.56
C ASN A 57 2.49 -1.51 10.13
N PHE A 58 1.44 -2.20 10.56
CA PHE A 58 0.07 -1.72 10.48
C PHE A 58 -0.38 -1.24 11.85
N ILE A 59 -0.89 -0.03 11.91
CA ILE A 59 -1.40 0.58 13.13
C ILE A 59 -2.92 0.60 13.04
N ILE A 60 -3.61 0.08 14.05
CA ILE A 60 -5.04 0.30 14.23
C ILE A 60 -5.19 1.42 15.24
N ASN A 61 -5.77 2.54 14.82
CA ASN A 61 -6.11 3.65 15.68
C ASN A 61 -7.62 3.63 15.99
N ALA A 62 -7.95 3.26 17.22
CA ALA A 62 -9.29 3.20 17.77
C ALA A 62 -9.57 4.35 18.76
N GLU A 63 -8.69 5.34 18.84
CA GLU A 63 -8.78 6.42 19.82
C GLU A 63 -10.09 7.22 19.63
N PRO A 64 -10.93 7.35 20.67
CA PRO A 64 -12.16 8.11 20.59
C PRO A 64 -11.91 9.61 20.42
N ASP A 65 -12.87 10.34 19.83
CA ASP A 65 -12.81 11.80 19.63
C ASP A 65 -11.55 12.30 18.88
N SER A 66 -10.89 11.39 18.16
CA SER A 66 -9.64 11.62 17.44
C SER A 66 -9.87 11.97 15.96
N PHE A 67 -8.79 12.35 15.28
CA PHE A 67 -8.79 12.45 13.82
C PHE A 67 -9.18 11.12 13.16
N ALA A 68 -8.58 10.01 13.60
CA ALA A 68 -8.84 8.68 13.06
C ALA A 68 -10.32 8.29 13.19
N GLN A 69 -10.95 8.56 14.34
CA GLN A 69 -12.38 8.26 14.50
C GLN A 69 -13.27 9.14 13.59
N ARG A 70 -12.94 10.42 13.42
CA ARG A 70 -13.68 11.30 12.48
C ARG A 70 -13.51 10.83 11.03
N PHE A 71 -12.31 10.39 10.66
CA PHE A 71 -12.01 9.85 9.35
C PHE A 71 -12.82 8.56 9.09
N ALA A 72 -12.90 7.65 10.07
CA ALA A 72 -13.73 6.44 9.97
C ALA A 72 -15.23 6.73 9.85
N ARG A 73 -15.73 7.82 10.43
CA ARG A 73 -17.13 8.22 10.26
C ARG A 73 -17.44 8.69 8.83
N LEU A 74 -16.45 9.21 8.12
CA LEU A 74 -16.60 9.69 6.74
C LEU A 74 -16.42 8.55 5.73
N HIS A 75 -15.35 7.78 5.86
CA HIS A 75 -14.92 6.79 4.88
C HIS A 75 -15.24 5.33 5.26
N GLY A 76 -15.79 5.09 6.46
CA GLY A 76 -15.91 3.74 7.01
C GLY A 76 -14.54 3.17 7.42
N PRO A 77 -14.37 1.85 7.43
CA PRO A 77 -13.06 1.25 7.69
C PRO A 77 -12.09 1.63 6.56
N SER A 78 -10.96 2.25 6.91
CA SER A 78 -10.14 3.00 5.95
C SER A 78 -8.70 3.19 6.41
N ILE A 79 -7.85 3.69 5.51
CA ILE A 79 -6.47 4.12 5.81
C ILE A 79 -6.50 5.63 6.03
N CYS A 80 -6.28 6.04 7.28
CA CYS A 80 -6.31 7.45 7.64
C CYS A 80 -4.93 8.11 7.59
N ALA A 81 -3.84 7.31 7.58
CA ALA A 81 -2.50 7.87 7.40
C ALA A 81 -1.48 6.86 6.88
N ILE A 82 -0.40 7.41 6.32
CA ILE A 82 0.83 6.70 5.95
C ILE A 82 2.03 7.43 6.55
N ALA A 83 3.12 6.71 6.77
CA ALA A 83 4.37 7.30 7.23
C ALA A 83 5.52 7.04 6.26
N PHE A 84 6.27 8.09 5.96
CA PHE A 84 7.52 7.99 5.21
C PHE A 84 8.70 8.06 6.17
N ARG A 85 9.67 7.17 5.97
CA ARG A 85 11.00 7.30 6.55
C ARG A 85 11.70 8.47 5.88
N VAL A 86 12.26 9.37 6.68
CA VAL A 86 13.01 10.53 6.22
C VAL A 86 14.29 10.73 7.02
N GLN A 87 15.29 11.39 6.44
CA GLN A 87 16.55 11.63 7.14
C GLN A 87 16.39 12.54 8.36
N ASP A 88 15.56 13.57 8.28
CA ASP A 88 15.34 14.56 9.35
C ASP A 88 13.89 15.05 9.27
N ALA A 89 13.05 14.67 10.25
CA ALA A 89 11.62 14.91 10.19
C ALA A 89 11.28 16.41 10.27
N ALA A 90 12.05 17.18 11.05
CA ALA A 90 11.84 18.62 11.20
C ALA A 90 12.16 19.37 9.90
N LYS A 91 13.27 19.00 9.22
CA LYS A 91 13.62 19.59 7.92
C LYS A 91 12.64 19.18 6.83
N ALA A 92 12.25 17.91 6.78
CA ALA A 92 11.25 17.39 5.84
C ALA A 92 9.93 18.17 5.96
N TYR A 93 9.44 18.31 7.20
CA TYR A 93 8.21 19.02 7.49
C TYR A 93 8.29 20.50 7.11
N LYS A 94 9.35 21.20 7.54
CA LYS A 94 9.57 22.61 7.19
C LYS A 94 9.58 22.83 5.68
N ARG A 95 10.32 22.01 4.93
CA ARG A 95 10.38 22.09 3.47
C ARG A 95 8.99 21.88 2.85
N ALA A 96 8.22 20.90 3.34
CA ALA A 96 6.88 20.65 2.84
C ALA A 96 5.97 21.87 3.03
N LEU A 97 6.01 22.52 4.20
CA LEU A 97 5.27 23.75 4.46
C LEU A 97 5.71 24.93 3.59
N GLU A 98 7.02 25.13 3.42
CA GLU A 98 7.58 26.19 2.55
C GLU A 98 7.15 26.04 1.09
N LEU A 99 6.85 24.81 0.66
CA LEU A 99 6.34 24.53 -0.66
C LEU A 99 4.81 24.53 -0.75
N GLY A 100 4.09 24.79 0.34
CA GLY A 100 2.64 24.92 0.35
C GLY A 100 1.86 23.67 0.75
N ALA A 101 2.50 22.69 1.42
CA ALA A 101 1.75 21.61 2.07
C ALA A 101 0.95 22.16 3.27
N TRP A 102 -0.18 21.53 3.56
CA TRP A 102 -0.95 21.83 4.77
C TRP A 102 -0.44 20.99 5.93
N GLY A 103 0.15 21.64 6.93
CA GLY A 103 0.56 20.99 8.17
C GLY A 103 -0.63 20.50 8.99
N PHE A 104 -0.43 19.38 9.68
CA PHE A 104 -1.37 18.86 10.66
C PHE A 104 -0.82 19.12 12.07
N ASP A 105 -1.65 19.72 12.94
CA ASP A 105 -1.29 20.01 14.32
C ASP A 105 -1.55 18.77 15.19
N ASN A 106 -0.48 18.04 15.52
CA ASN A 106 -0.56 16.81 16.28
C ASN A 106 -0.49 17.13 17.78
N LYS A 107 -1.61 17.03 18.50
CA LYS A 107 -1.64 17.17 19.95
C LYS A 107 -1.09 15.89 20.60
N THR A 108 0.11 15.97 21.15
CA THR A 108 0.78 14.85 21.81
C THR A 108 0.71 14.95 23.32
N GLY A 109 0.58 13.79 23.98
CA GLY A 109 0.62 13.68 25.43
C GLY A 109 2.04 13.86 25.99
N PRO A 110 2.19 14.07 27.32
CA PRO A 110 3.50 14.09 27.94
C PRO A 110 4.29 12.81 27.63
N MET A 111 5.58 12.95 27.26
CA MET A 111 6.49 11.84 26.94
C MET A 111 6.17 11.04 25.66
N GLU A 112 5.24 11.51 24.81
CA GLU A 112 5.01 10.97 23.46
C GLU A 112 5.89 11.69 22.41
N LEU A 113 6.28 11.00 21.35
CA LEU A 113 6.95 11.64 20.22
C LEU A 113 5.98 12.54 19.45
N ASN A 114 6.37 13.81 19.28
CA ASN A 114 5.70 14.71 18.36
C ASN A 114 6.16 14.43 16.92
N ILE A 115 5.52 13.45 16.26
CA ILE A 115 5.80 13.10 14.86
C ILE A 115 5.06 14.09 13.96
N PRO A 116 5.79 14.89 13.14
CA PRO A 116 5.16 15.88 12.27
C PRO A 116 4.47 15.22 11.07
N ALA A 117 3.35 15.81 10.65
CA ALA A 117 2.55 15.31 9.54
C ALA A 117 1.97 16.44 8.69
N ILE A 118 1.73 16.15 7.42
CA ILE A 118 0.96 17.00 6.49
C ILE A 118 -0.30 16.26 6.02
N LYS A 119 -1.26 17.01 5.48
CA LYS A 119 -2.38 16.43 4.75
C LYS A 119 -1.92 15.81 3.43
N GLY A 120 -2.45 14.62 3.14
CA GLY A 120 -2.29 13.86 1.90
C GLY A 120 -3.64 13.58 1.25
N ILE A 121 -3.73 12.47 0.52
CA ILE A 121 -4.88 12.05 -0.28
C ILE A 121 -6.17 12.01 0.54
N GLY A 122 -7.26 12.62 0.05
CA GLY A 122 -8.56 12.58 0.74
C GLY A 122 -8.52 13.05 2.19
N ASP A 123 -7.72 14.06 2.52
CA ASP A 123 -7.48 14.55 3.89
C ASP A 123 -6.81 13.55 4.86
N SER A 124 -6.33 12.40 4.37
CA SER A 124 -5.45 11.50 5.14
C SER A 124 -4.14 12.19 5.52
N LEU A 125 -3.35 11.59 6.41
CA LEU A 125 -2.08 12.17 6.87
C LEU A 125 -0.86 11.47 6.26
N ILE A 126 0.19 12.25 6.01
CA ILE A 126 1.53 11.76 5.69
C ILE A 126 2.46 12.17 6.83
N TYR A 127 2.90 11.21 7.62
CA TYR A 127 3.86 11.40 8.71
C TYR A 127 5.31 11.35 8.22
N PHE A 128 6.17 12.17 8.83
CA PHE A 128 7.61 12.13 8.63
C PHE A 128 8.28 11.48 9.84
N VAL A 129 8.80 10.26 9.65
CA VAL A 129 9.47 9.51 10.71
C VAL A 129 10.96 9.51 10.45
N ASP A 130 11.74 9.98 11.44
CA ASP A 130 13.20 10.00 11.40
C ASP A 130 13.85 9.06 12.43
N ARG A 131 13.07 8.20 13.09
CA ARG A 131 13.53 7.21 14.07
C ARG A 131 13.01 5.82 13.73
N TRP A 132 13.89 4.94 13.24
CA TRP A 132 13.60 3.54 12.98
C TRP A 132 14.87 2.70 13.17
N ARG A 133 14.71 1.39 13.39
CA ARG A 133 15.84 0.49 13.58
C ARG A 133 16.64 0.33 12.29
N GLY A 134 17.96 0.29 12.41
CA GLY A 134 18.89 0.20 11.28
C GLY A 134 19.12 1.50 10.51
N LYS A 135 18.52 2.63 10.92
CA LYS A 135 18.78 3.94 10.29
C LYS A 135 20.28 4.24 10.29
N ASN A 136 20.80 4.72 9.15
CA ASN A 136 22.22 5.02 8.95
C ASN A 136 23.16 3.84 9.25
N GLY A 137 22.68 2.60 9.13
CA GLY A 137 23.48 1.40 9.40
C GLY A 137 23.69 1.11 10.88
N ALA A 138 22.90 1.73 11.76
CA ALA A 138 22.92 1.44 13.20
C ALA A 138 22.74 -0.07 13.45
N GLN A 139 23.58 -0.62 14.31
CA GLN A 139 23.54 -2.04 14.67
C GLN A 139 22.54 -2.27 15.81
N PRO A 140 21.94 -3.48 15.91
CA PRO A 140 21.08 -3.85 17.02
C PRO A 140 21.69 -3.51 18.39
N GLY A 141 20.97 -2.70 19.17
CA GLY A 141 21.40 -2.29 20.52
C GLY A 141 22.41 -1.13 20.58
N ALA A 142 22.80 -0.56 19.43
CA ALA A 142 23.61 0.65 19.39
C ALA A 142 22.80 1.89 19.81
N ILE A 143 23.50 2.91 20.31
CA ILE A 143 22.90 4.23 20.56
C ILE A 143 22.41 4.80 19.21
N GLY A 144 21.10 4.95 19.06
CA GLY A 144 20.45 5.40 17.83
C GLY A 144 19.66 4.32 17.09
N ASP A 145 19.76 3.04 17.49
CA ASP A 145 18.91 1.95 16.99
C ASP A 145 17.59 1.88 17.77
N ILE A 146 16.86 3.01 17.78
CA ILE A 146 15.60 3.18 18.51
C ILE A 146 14.52 3.58 17.49
N SER A 147 13.38 2.90 17.55
CA SER A 147 12.21 3.21 16.73
C SER A 147 11.17 4.03 17.50
N ILE A 148 10.22 4.62 16.78
CA ILE A 148 9.06 5.28 17.39
C ILE A 148 8.27 4.35 18.33
N TYR A 149 8.24 3.04 18.02
CA TYR A 149 7.51 2.05 18.82
C TYR A 149 8.14 1.80 20.18
N ASP A 150 9.47 1.92 20.29
CA ASP A 150 10.17 1.72 21.57
C ASP A 150 9.85 2.87 22.57
N VAL A 151 9.47 4.03 22.05
CA VAL A 151 9.14 5.23 22.84
C VAL A 151 7.65 5.25 23.19
N ASP A 152 6.76 5.20 22.20
CA ASP A 152 5.34 5.50 22.39
C ASP A 152 4.48 4.27 22.77
N PHE A 153 5.03 3.06 22.62
CA PHE A 153 4.29 1.82 22.80
C PHE A 153 4.88 0.91 23.88
N GLU A 154 4.02 0.06 24.45
CA GLU A 154 4.35 -1.03 25.36
C GLU A 154 4.16 -2.38 24.66
N PRO A 155 5.17 -3.28 24.71
CA PRO A 155 5.06 -4.61 24.15
C PRO A 155 3.92 -5.41 24.77
N ILE A 156 3.19 -6.17 23.94
CA ILE A 156 2.20 -7.14 24.43
C ILE A 156 2.94 -8.36 24.99
N ALA A 157 2.64 -8.73 26.24
CA ALA A 157 3.30 -9.84 26.91
C ALA A 157 3.15 -11.16 26.10
N GLY A 158 4.30 -11.79 25.81
CA GLY A 158 4.35 -13.04 25.05
C GLY A 158 4.29 -12.90 23.53
N ALA A 159 4.07 -11.70 22.98
CA ALA A 159 4.11 -11.47 21.55
C ALA A 159 5.56 -11.52 21.02
N ASN A 160 5.77 -12.18 19.88
CA ASN A 160 7.04 -12.09 19.16
C ASN A 160 7.17 -10.68 18.55
N PRO A 161 8.21 -9.88 18.86
CA PRO A 161 8.38 -8.53 18.32
C PRO A 161 8.71 -8.49 16.83
N ASN A 162 9.13 -9.62 16.23
CA ASN A 162 9.48 -9.76 14.81
C ASN A 162 8.83 -11.03 14.22
N PRO A 163 7.50 -11.06 14.09
CA PRO A 163 6.78 -12.20 13.54
C PRO A 163 7.00 -12.33 12.03
N VAL A 164 7.25 -13.57 11.56
CA VAL A 164 7.41 -13.86 10.12
C VAL A 164 6.06 -13.96 9.41
N GLY A 165 5.01 -14.40 10.11
CA GLY A 165 3.66 -14.52 9.55
C GLY A 165 3.61 -15.47 8.35
N HIS A 166 2.95 -15.01 7.28
CA HIS A 166 2.88 -15.68 5.98
C HIS A 166 4.07 -15.35 5.06
N GLY A 167 5.15 -14.75 5.58
CA GLY A 167 6.35 -14.44 4.80
C GLY A 167 6.29 -13.12 4.04
N LEU A 168 5.37 -12.21 4.42
CA LEU A 168 5.34 -10.83 3.93
C LEU A 168 6.43 -10.01 4.65
N THR A 169 7.12 -9.19 3.88
CA THR A 169 8.41 -8.60 4.31
C THR A 169 8.41 -7.08 4.36
N TYR A 170 7.78 -6.39 3.40
CA TYR A 170 7.79 -4.92 3.32
C TYR A 170 6.57 -4.39 2.54
N ILE A 171 6.29 -3.09 2.64
CA ILE A 171 5.29 -2.41 1.79
C ILE A 171 5.97 -2.04 0.47
N ASP A 172 5.52 -2.63 -0.63
CA ASP A 172 6.12 -2.43 -1.95
C ASP A 172 5.65 -1.13 -2.60
N HIS A 173 4.34 -0.91 -2.58
CA HIS A 173 3.68 0.28 -3.08
C HIS A 173 2.26 0.37 -2.51
N LEU A 174 1.61 1.52 -2.71
CA LEU A 174 0.19 1.71 -2.47
C LEU A 174 -0.37 2.63 -3.55
N THR A 175 -1.67 2.58 -3.80
CA THR A 175 -2.30 3.37 -4.87
C THR A 175 -3.12 4.52 -4.34
N HIS A 176 -3.39 5.52 -5.19
CA HIS A 176 -4.44 6.50 -4.95
C HIS A 176 -5.47 6.42 -6.06
N ASN A 177 -6.74 6.33 -5.69
CA ASN A 177 -7.84 6.59 -6.61
C ASN A 177 -8.31 8.03 -6.43
N VAL A 178 -8.34 8.78 -7.53
CA VAL A 178 -8.62 10.21 -7.54
C VAL A 178 -9.79 10.51 -8.47
N HIS A 179 -10.48 11.62 -8.21
CA HIS A 179 -11.52 12.07 -9.13
C HIS A 179 -10.91 12.43 -10.50
N ARG A 180 -11.69 12.25 -11.57
CA ARG A 180 -11.26 12.56 -12.93
C ARG A 180 -10.71 13.99 -13.02
N GLY A 181 -9.53 14.12 -13.63
CA GLY A 181 -8.83 15.38 -13.82
C GLY A 181 -7.88 15.75 -12.66
N ARG A 182 -7.87 14.97 -11.58
CA ARG A 182 -7.01 15.23 -10.40
C ARG A 182 -5.74 14.38 -10.37
N MET A 183 -5.54 13.48 -11.33
CA MET A 183 -4.31 12.68 -11.42
C MET A 183 -3.06 13.56 -11.55
N GLN A 184 -3.13 14.62 -12.36
CA GLN A 184 -2.01 15.56 -12.52
C GLN A 184 -1.75 16.37 -11.24
N GLU A 185 -2.80 16.81 -10.56
CA GLU A 185 -2.70 17.53 -9.28
C GLU A 185 -1.95 16.70 -8.22
N TRP A 186 -2.31 15.42 -8.08
CA TRP A 186 -1.65 14.52 -7.15
C TRP A 186 -0.24 14.13 -7.58
N ALA A 187 0.02 13.99 -8.88
CA ALA A 187 1.39 13.79 -9.37
C ALA A 187 2.28 14.99 -8.99
N GLU A 188 1.82 16.22 -9.27
CA GLU A 188 2.53 17.45 -8.94
C GLU A 188 2.72 17.65 -7.43
N PHE A 189 1.77 17.20 -6.60
CA PHE A 189 1.92 17.16 -5.14
C PHE A 189 3.16 16.37 -4.73
N TYR A 190 3.33 15.13 -5.24
CA TYR A 190 4.48 14.30 -4.90
C TYR A 190 5.78 14.79 -5.54
N GLU A 191 5.73 15.30 -6.77
CA GLU A 191 6.89 15.91 -7.45
C GLU A 191 7.41 17.13 -6.68
N ARG A 192 6.53 18.08 -6.35
CA ARG A 192 6.91 19.31 -5.66
C ARG A 192 7.42 19.03 -4.24
N LEU A 193 6.65 18.28 -3.45
CA LEU A 193 6.93 18.10 -2.03
C LEU A 193 8.08 17.10 -1.76
N PHE A 194 8.27 16.11 -2.62
CA PHE A 194 9.20 15.02 -2.34
C PHE A 194 10.19 14.72 -3.48
N ASN A 195 10.10 15.43 -4.60
CA ASN A 195 10.86 15.17 -5.83
C ASN A 195 10.64 13.75 -6.37
N PHE A 196 9.42 13.22 -6.24
CA PHE A 196 9.04 11.98 -6.92
C PHE A 196 9.10 12.22 -8.44
N ARG A 197 9.16 11.13 -9.21
CA ARG A 197 9.13 11.18 -10.67
C ARG A 197 8.08 10.22 -11.20
N GLU A 198 7.38 10.65 -12.24
CA GLU A 198 6.60 9.76 -13.08
C GLU A 198 7.56 8.83 -13.82
N VAL A 199 7.52 7.54 -13.50
CA VAL A 199 8.39 6.52 -14.15
C VAL A 199 7.66 5.76 -15.25
N ARG A 200 6.32 5.80 -15.23
CA ARG A 200 5.47 5.13 -16.21
C ARG A 200 4.07 5.76 -16.22
N TYR A 201 3.50 5.85 -17.40
CA TYR A 201 2.09 6.18 -17.62
C TYR A 201 1.40 4.96 -18.22
N PHE A 202 0.17 4.70 -17.78
CA PHE A 202 -0.70 3.65 -18.30
C PHE A 202 -2.03 4.26 -18.74
N ASP A 203 -2.50 3.81 -19.90
CA ASP A 203 -3.83 4.07 -20.42
C ASP A 203 -4.35 2.72 -20.90
N ILE A 204 -5.19 2.07 -20.09
CA ILE A 204 -5.72 0.76 -20.42
C ILE A 204 -7.24 0.79 -20.47
N GLU A 205 -7.73 0.25 -21.58
CA GLU A 205 -9.13 -0.01 -21.86
C GLU A 205 -9.40 -1.50 -21.65
N GLY A 206 -10.42 -1.82 -20.86
CA GLY A 206 -11.02 -3.14 -20.84
C GLY A 206 -12.15 -3.26 -21.86
N LYS A 207 -13.14 -4.09 -21.56
CA LYS A 207 -14.25 -4.33 -22.49
C LYS A 207 -15.28 -3.21 -22.46
N VAL A 208 -15.54 -2.65 -21.28
CA VAL A 208 -16.62 -1.67 -21.05
C VAL A 208 -16.08 -0.37 -20.47
N THR A 209 -14.99 -0.46 -19.70
CA THR A 209 -14.42 0.64 -18.91
C THR A 209 -12.93 0.82 -19.20
N GLY A 210 -12.31 1.89 -18.69
CA GLY A 210 -10.87 2.11 -18.81
C GLY A 210 -10.29 2.86 -17.62
N VAL A 211 -8.98 2.76 -17.40
CA VAL A 211 -8.26 3.45 -16.33
C VAL A 211 -7.00 4.12 -16.85
N LYS A 212 -6.74 5.32 -16.34
CA LYS A 212 -5.47 6.03 -16.53
C LYS A 212 -4.69 6.01 -15.24
N SER A 213 -3.39 5.76 -15.32
CA SER A 213 -2.53 5.67 -14.14
C SER A 213 -1.16 6.32 -14.38
N LYS A 214 -0.73 7.12 -13.41
CA LYS A 214 0.64 7.65 -13.32
C LYS A 214 1.38 6.98 -12.18
N ALA A 215 2.42 6.22 -12.50
CA ALA A 215 3.27 5.57 -11.51
C ALA A 215 4.33 6.54 -10.99
N MET A 216 4.13 7.07 -9.78
CA MET A 216 5.07 7.98 -9.14
C MET A 216 6.06 7.19 -8.29
N THR A 217 7.36 7.45 -8.44
CA THR A 217 8.42 6.80 -7.64
C THR A 217 9.25 7.84 -6.89
N SER A 218 9.53 7.57 -5.62
CA SER A 218 10.41 8.40 -4.79
C SER A 218 11.88 8.37 -5.25
N PRO A 219 12.67 9.40 -4.91
CA PRO A 219 14.11 9.41 -5.15
C PRO A 219 14.86 8.20 -4.56
N CYS A 220 14.37 7.64 -3.45
CA CYS A 220 14.98 6.45 -2.84
C CYS A 220 14.62 5.14 -3.52
N GLY A 221 13.65 5.14 -4.45
CA GLY A 221 13.18 3.95 -5.16
C GLY A 221 12.31 2.99 -4.35
N LYS A 222 12.11 3.26 -3.05
CA LYS A 222 11.39 2.35 -2.12
C LYS A 222 9.92 2.71 -1.93
N ILE A 223 9.55 3.97 -2.18
CA ILE A 223 8.17 4.44 -2.15
C ILE A 223 7.70 4.57 -3.59
N ARG A 224 6.61 3.87 -3.93
CA ARG A 224 5.94 3.99 -5.22
C ARG A 224 4.44 4.17 -5.01
N ILE A 225 3.85 5.06 -5.79
CA ILE A 225 2.46 5.48 -5.65
C ILE A 225 1.85 5.63 -7.05
N PRO A 226 1.19 4.58 -7.59
CA PRO A 226 0.34 4.74 -8.76
C PRO A 226 -0.89 5.57 -8.42
N ILE A 227 -1.14 6.61 -9.21
CA ILE A 227 -2.29 7.51 -9.07
C ILE A 227 -3.23 7.22 -10.24
N ASN A 228 -4.44 6.77 -9.91
CA ASN A 228 -5.41 6.28 -10.87
C ASN A 228 -6.62 7.22 -10.96
N GLU A 229 -7.07 7.48 -12.18
CA GLU A 229 -8.35 8.12 -12.46
C GLU A 229 -9.13 7.35 -13.53
N GLU A 230 -10.44 7.57 -13.61
CA GLU A 230 -11.29 6.93 -14.61
C GLU A 230 -10.85 7.32 -16.03
N GLY A 231 -10.64 6.32 -16.89
CA GLY A 231 -10.14 6.50 -18.25
C GLY A 231 -11.23 6.70 -19.31
N SER A 232 -12.46 6.25 -19.03
CA SER A 232 -13.60 6.27 -19.96
C SER A 232 -14.82 7.00 -19.40
N ASP A 233 -15.69 7.58 -20.23
CA ASP A 233 -16.95 8.22 -19.76
C ASP A 233 -17.92 7.26 -19.07
N THR A 234 -17.83 5.96 -19.36
CA THR A 234 -18.51 4.92 -18.58
C THR A 234 -17.86 4.81 -17.20
N ALA A 235 -18.66 4.95 -16.15
CA ALA A 235 -18.22 4.73 -14.78
C ALA A 235 -17.74 3.27 -14.61
N GLY A 236 -16.52 3.11 -14.10
CA GLY A 236 -15.88 1.83 -13.89
C GLY A 236 -15.43 1.65 -12.45
N GLN A 237 -14.34 0.90 -12.26
CA GLN A 237 -13.83 0.54 -10.94
C GLN A 237 -13.33 1.73 -10.11
N ILE A 238 -12.83 2.78 -10.76
CA ILE A 238 -12.33 3.96 -10.04
C ILE A 238 -13.52 4.74 -9.48
N GLN A 239 -14.57 4.96 -10.29
CA GLN A 239 -15.80 5.59 -9.80
C GLN A 239 -16.47 4.75 -8.71
N GLU A 240 -16.56 3.43 -8.86
CA GLU A 240 -17.12 2.56 -7.81
C GLU A 240 -16.37 2.70 -6.48
N TYR A 241 -15.03 2.75 -6.54
CA TYR A 241 -14.22 3.01 -5.34
C TYR A 241 -14.57 4.36 -4.72
N LEU A 242 -14.60 5.44 -5.51
CA LEU A 242 -14.85 6.80 -5.01
C LEU A 242 -16.22 6.92 -4.35
N ASP A 243 -17.23 6.26 -4.92
CA ASP A 243 -18.59 6.21 -4.39
C ASP A 243 -18.64 5.41 -3.07
N ALA A 244 -18.04 4.22 -3.04
CA ALA A 244 -18.04 3.36 -1.85
C ALA A 244 -17.16 3.92 -0.71
N TYR A 245 -16.08 4.60 -1.05
CA TYR A 245 -15.15 5.23 -0.10
C TYR A 245 -15.60 6.63 0.33
N HIS A 246 -16.58 7.22 -0.35
CA HIS A 246 -17.01 8.62 -0.17
C HIS A 246 -15.88 9.63 -0.41
N GLY A 247 -15.06 9.43 -1.44
CA GLY A 247 -14.01 10.35 -1.85
C GLY A 247 -12.74 9.67 -2.34
N GLU A 248 -11.68 10.45 -2.48
CA GLU A 248 -10.35 9.96 -2.87
C GLU A 248 -9.65 9.26 -1.71
N GLY A 249 -8.81 8.27 -2.03
CA GLY A 249 -8.07 7.57 -0.99
C GLY A 249 -7.18 6.47 -1.53
N ILE A 250 -6.68 5.64 -0.61
CA ILE A 250 -5.80 4.53 -0.92
C ILE A 250 -6.64 3.30 -1.22
N GLN A 251 -6.61 2.83 -2.47
CA GLN A 251 -7.38 1.67 -2.89
C GLN A 251 -6.71 0.35 -2.51
N HIS A 252 -5.40 0.24 -2.71
CA HIS A 252 -4.70 -0.98 -2.36
C HIS A 252 -3.29 -0.76 -1.84
N ILE A 253 -2.81 -1.79 -1.14
CA ILE A 253 -1.48 -1.87 -0.56
C ILE A 253 -0.84 -3.16 -1.05
N ALA A 254 0.31 -3.03 -1.69
CA ALA A 254 1.10 -4.16 -2.12
C ALA A 254 2.15 -4.53 -1.07
N LEU A 255 2.17 -5.81 -0.72
CA LEU A 255 3.01 -6.39 0.31
C LEU A 255 4.02 -7.33 -0.35
N GLY A 256 5.30 -6.98 -0.23
CA GLY A 256 6.41 -7.76 -0.78
C GLY A 256 6.55 -9.09 -0.06
N ALA A 257 6.58 -10.20 -0.81
CA ALA A 257 6.77 -11.55 -0.30
C ALA A 257 8.13 -12.12 -0.71
N SER A 258 8.75 -12.86 0.20
CA SER A 258 9.97 -13.63 -0.11
C SER A 258 9.66 -14.89 -0.93
N ASP A 259 8.51 -15.50 -0.68
CA ASP A 259 7.91 -16.60 -1.43
C ASP A 259 6.40 -16.34 -1.57
N ILE A 260 5.97 -15.93 -2.76
CA ILE A 260 4.55 -15.65 -3.03
C ILE A 260 3.69 -16.91 -2.98
N TYR A 261 4.23 -18.09 -3.30
CA TYR A 261 3.47 -19.35 -3.28
C TYR A 261 3.09 -19.69 -1.85
N GLN A 262 4.05 -19.59 -0.91
CA GLN A 262 3.80 -19.80 0.50
C GLN A 262 2.85 -18.73 1.08
N ALA A 263 3.02 -17.47 0.71
CA ALA A 263 2.17 -16.39 1.18
C ALA A 263 0.70 -16.59 0.75
N VAL A 264 0.47 -16.97 -0.51
CA VAL A 264 -0.87 -17.27 -1.03
C VAL A 264 -1.51 -18.46 -0.32
N ASP A 265 -0.75 -19.53 -0.10
CA ASP A 265 -1.25 -20.71 0.63
C ASP A 265 -1.60 -20.36 2.09
N GLY A 266 -0.76 -19.55 2.75
CA GLY A 266 -1.00 -19.04 4.11
C GLY A 266 -2.29 -18.22 4.20
N LEU A 267 -2.48 -17.27 3.28
CA LEU A 267 -3.69 -16.44 3.21
C LEU A 267 -4.95 -17.27 2.98
N ARG A 268 -4.92 -18.21 2.02
CA ARG A 268 -6.07 -19.09 1.73
C ARG A 268 -6.39 -20.01 2.89
N SER A 269 -5.38 -20.52 3.61
CA SER A 269 -5.58 -21.35 4.81
C SER A 269 -6.30 -20.63 5.95
N LYS A 270 -6.29 -19.28 5.91
CA LYS A 270 -6.98 -18.39 6.84
C LYS A 270 -8.21 -17.74 6.21
N GLU A 271 -8.72 -18.30 5.12
CA GLU A 271 -9.95 -17.87 4.44
C GLU A 271 -9.91 -16.43 3.90
N VAL A 272 -8.72 -15.87 3.67
CA VAL A 272 -8.58 -14.62 2.92
C VAL A 272 -8.91 -14.90 1.46
N LYS A 273 -9.93 -14.21 0.94
CA LYS A 273 -10.39 -14.38 -0.44
C LYS A 273 -9.46 -13.65 -1.41
N LEU A 274 -9.05 -14.36 -2.46
CA LEU A 274 -8.20 -13.85 -3.54
C LEU A 274 -8.99 -13.76 -4.83
N LEU A 275 -8.71 -12.74 -5.65
CA LEU A 275 -9.28 -12.62 -6.97
C LEU A 275 -8.92 -13.83 -7.84
N ASP A 276 -9.84 -14.17 -8.73
CA ASP A 276 -9.68 -15.26 -9.67
C ASP A 276 -9.11 -14.75 -11.00
N THR A 277 -8.53 -15.65 -11.79
CA THR A 277 -8.04 -15.37 -13.14
C THR A 277 -8.43 -16.52 -14.05
N ILE A 278 -8.95 -16.19 -15.23
CA ILE A 278 -9.40 -17.16 -16.21
C ILE A 278 -8.24 -18.05 -16.70
N ASP A 279 -8.54 -19.33 -16.94
CA ASP A 279 -7.52 -20.32 -17.29
C ASP A 279 -6.76 -20.00 -18.59
N THR A 280 -7.44 -19.35 -19.54
CA THR A 280 -6.86 -18.91 -20.82
C THR A 280 -5.73 -17.88 -20.66
N TYR A 281 -5.65 -17.18 -19.53
CA TYR A 281 -4.50 -16.33 -19.21
C TYR A 281 -3.20 -17.16 -19.19
N TYR A 282 -3.23 -18.30 -18.50
CA TYR A 282 -2.05 -19.16 -18.29
C TYR A 282 -1.60 -19.85 -19.58
N GLU A 283 -2.53 -20.14 -20.49
CA GLU A 283 -2.24 -20.69 -21.82
C GLU A 283 -1.39 -19.75 -22.68
N LEU A 284 -1.47 -18.44 -22.43
CA LEU A 284 -0.75 -17.41 -23.17
C LEU A 284 0.56 -16.97 -22.50
N VAL A 285 0.82 -17.39 -21.26
CA VAL A 285 1.98 -16.93 -20.48
C VAL A 285 3.30 -17.28 -21.16
N ASP A 286 3.50 -18.53 -21.60
CA ASP A 286 4.75 -18.95 -22.26
C ASP A 286 5.06 -18.14 -23.53
N ARG A 287 4.01 -17.67 -24.21
CA ARG A 287 4.15 -16.82 -25.39
C ARG A 287 4.49 -15.38 -25.02
N ARG A 288 3.88 -14.85 -23.94
CA ARG A 288 4.08 -13.46 -23.49
C ARG A 288 5.42 -13.28 -22.77
N VAL A 289 5.81 -14.25 -21.94
CA VAL A 289 7.03 -14.23 -21.13
C VAL A 289 7.84 -15.51 -21.41
N PRO A 290 8.45 -15.64 -22.60
CA PRO A 290 9.15 -16.87 -22.96
C PRO A 290 10.34 -17.15 -22.03
N ASN A 291 10.53 -18.42 -21.68
CA ASN A 291 11.60 -18.90 -20.79
C ASN A 291 11.56 -18.27 -19.37
N HIS A 292 10.36 -17.98 -18.84
CA HIS A 292 10.21 -17.40 -17.51
C HIS A 292 10.66 -18.34 -16.36
N GLY A 293 10.64 -19.66 -16.56
CA GLY A 293 11.19 -20.61 -15.59
C GLY A 293 10.36 -20.81 -14.30
N GLU A 294 9.14 -20.28 -14.25
CA GLU A 294 8.16 -20.59 -13.20
C GLU A 294 7.33 -21.82 -13.59
N SER A 295 6.77 -22.52 -12.61
CA SER A 295 5.81 -23.59 -12.88
C SER A 295 4.43 -23.00 -13.22
N LEU A 296 4.01 -23.11 -14.48
CA LEU A 296 2.67 -22.67 -14.90
C LEU A 296 1.55 -23.39 -14.15
N GLU A 297 1.76 -24.65 -13.78
CA GLU A 297 0.79 -25.40 -12.98
C GLU A 297 0.60 -24.77 -11.59
N GLU A 298 1.69 -24.41 -10.92
CA GLU A 298 1.63 -23.81 -9.58
C GLU A 298 1.11 -22.38 -9.61
N LEU A 299 1.47 -21.60 -10.65
CA LEU A 299 0.90 -20.27 -10.90
C LEU A 299 -0.61 -20.36 -11.13
N LYS A 300 -1.06 -21.26 -12.03
CA LYS A 300 -2.47 -21.47 -12.36
C LYS A 300 -3.28 -21.92 -11.14
N LYS A 301 -2.78 -22.90 -10.38
CA LYS A 301 -3.40 -23.40 -9.15
C LYS A 301 -3.62 -22.29 -8.12
N ARG A 302 -2.67 -21.35 -8.02
CA ARG A 302 -2.73 -20.23 -7.08
C ARG A 302 -3.34 -18.97 -7.63
N LYS A 303 -3.63 -18.92 -8.93
CA LYS A 303 -4.10 -17.74 -9.65
C LYS A 303 -3.10 -16.57 -9.58
N ILE A 304 -1.80 -16.90 -9.58
CA ILE A 304 -0.71 -15.91 -9.53
C ILE A 304 -0.40 -15.43 -10.94
N LEU A 305 -0.42 -14.12 -11.13
CA LEU A 305 -0.07 -13.44 -12.37
C LEU A 305 1.45 -13.30 -12.50
N ILE A 306 1.95 -13.33 -13.73
CA ILE A 306 3.36 -13.20 -14.07
C ILE A 306 3.56 -12.19 -15.19
N ASP A 307 4.57 -11.34 -15.05
CA ASP A 307 5.00 -10.41 -16.08
C ASP A 307 6.52 -10.20 -16.07
N GLY A 308 7.02 -9.48 -17.07
CA GLY A 308 8.43 -9.12 -17.20
C GLY A 308 9.17 -9.94 -18.25
N ALA A 309 10.42 -10.29 -17.96
CA ALA A 309 11.29 -11.05 -18.86
C ALA A 309 12.14 -12.06 -18.07
N ARG A 310 12.85 -12.93 -18.78
CA ARG A 310 13.79 -13.88 -18.15
C ARG A 310 14.76 -13.14 -17.22
N ASP A 311 14.88 -13.63 -15.99
CA ASP A 311 15.69 -13.05 -14.89
C ASP A 311 15.24 -11.64 -14.42
N ASP A 312 14.08 -11.17 -14.88
CA ASP A 312 13.48 -9.87 -14.54
C ASP A 312 11.94 -10.01 -14.45
N LEU A 313 11.49 -10.87 -13.53
CA LEU A 313 10.08 -11.25 -13.39
C LEU A 313 9.38 -10.51 -12.25
N LEU A 314 8.06 -10.40 -12.41
CA LEU A 314 7.15 -9.87 -11.42
C LEU A 314 5.97 -10.83 -11.22
N LEU A 315 5.81 -11.34 -10.01
CA LEU A 315 4.69 -12.20 -9.62
C LEU A 315 3.72 -11.41 -8.74
N GLN A 316 2.43 -11.46 -9.05
CA GLN A 316 1.40 -10.68 -8.35
C GLN A 316 0.12 -11.50 -8.16
N ILE A 317 -0.55 -11.27 -7.03
CA ILE A 317 -1.92 -11.72 -6.80
C ILE A 317 -2.64 -10.72 -5.91
N PHE A 318 -3.95 -10.66 -6.01
CA PHE A 318 -4.77 -9.64 -5.36
C PHE A 318 -5.83 -10.30 -4.49
N THR A 319 -6.12 -9.71 -3.35
CA THR A 319 -7.28 -10.09 -2.54
C THR A 319 -8.56 -9.54 -3.18
N GLU A 320 -9.71 -10.13 -2.87
CA GLU A 320 -10.97 -9.39 -2.95
C GLU A 320 -10.93 -8.18 -1.99
N ASN A 321 -11.91 -7.28 -2.06
CA ASN A 321 -12.06 -6.20 -1.09
C ASN A 321 -12.11 -6.75 0.36
N GLN A 322 -11.19 -6.29 1.20
CA GLN A 322 -11.07 -6.73 2.61
C GLN A 322 -11.53 -5.67 3.60
N ILE A 323 -11.42 -4.39 3.25
CA ILE A 323 -11.71 -3.26 4.14
C ILE A 323 -12.53 -2.23 3.34
N GLY A 324 -13.86 -2.30 3.39
CA GLY A 324 -14.69 -1.47 2.51
C GLY A 324 -14.33 -1.74 1.04
N PRO A 325 -13.95 -0.72 0.24
CA PRO A 325 -13.47 -0.90 -1.13
C PRO A 325 -11.94 -1.12 -1.24
N ILE A 326 -11.22 -1.30 -0.11
CA ILE A 326 -9.76 -1.49 -0.08
C ILE A 326 -9.42 -2.98 -0.16
N PHE A 327 -8.42 -3.31 -0.98
CA PHE A 327 -7.86 -4.65 -1.11
C PHE A 327 -6.33 -4.66 -0.94
N PHE A 328 -5.73 -5.84 -0.93
CA PHE A 328 -4.29 -6.02 -0.80
C PHE A 328 -3.73 -6.75 -2.02
N GLU A 329 -2.49 -6.43 -2.35
CA GLU A 329 -1.71 -7.13 -3.35
C GLU A 329 -0.56 -7.86 -2.65
N ILE A 330 -0.29 -9.10 -3.05
CA ILE A 330 0.92 -9.81 -2.68
C ILE A 330 1.82 -9.85 -3.91
N ILE A 331 3.04 -9.36 -3.75
CA ILE A 331 3.97 -9.17 -4.85
C ILE A 331 5.32 -9.79 -4.55
N GLN A 332 5.90 -10.48 -5.52
CA GLN A 332 7.29 -10.93 -5.46
C GLN A 332 8.05 -10.41 -6.67
N ARG A 333 9.04 -9.55 -6.40
CA ARG A 333 9.96 -9.02 -7.41
C ARG A 333 11.14 -9.97 -7.56
N LYS A 334 11.29 -10.58 -8.74
CA LYS A 334 12.45 -11.41 -9.11
C LYS A 334 13.30 -10.65 -10.13
N GLY A 335 13.95 -9.58 -9.66
CA GLY A 335 14.71 -8.64 -10.49
C GLY A 335 13.91 -7.38 -10.85
N ASN A 336 12.62 -7.54 -11.19
CA ASN A 336 11.82 -6.47 -11.77
C ASN A 336 11.42 -5.37 -10.77
N GLN A 337 11.90 -4.15 -11.00
CA GLN A 337 11.64 -2.97 -10.16
C GLN A 337 10.53 -2.05 -10.69
N GLY A 338 9.93 -2.39 -11.84
CA GLY A 338 8.88 -1.62 -12.50
C GLY A 338 7.47 -2.06 -12.10
N PHE A 339 6.51 -1.74 -12.96
CA PHE A 339 5.13 -2.19 -12.86
C PHE A 339 4.82 -3.05 -14.09
N GLY A 340 4.33 -4.26 -13.88
CA GLY A 340 4.01 -5.18 -14.97
C GLY A 340 2.75 -4.74 -15.71
N GLU A 341 2.88 -4.24 -16.95
CA GLU A 341 1.77 -3.75 -17.77
C GLU A 341 0.73 -4.85 -18.07
N GLY A 342 1.20 -6.06 -18.36
CA GLY A 342 0.34 -7.22 -18.58
C GLY A 342 -0.34 -7.70 -17.31
N ASN A 343 0.33 -7.63 -16.16
CA ASN A 343 -0.31 -7.90 -14.87
C ASN A 343 -1.36 -6.84 -14.51
N PHE A 344 -1.08 -5.57 -14.77
CA PHE A 344 -2.02 -4.47 -14.53
C PHE A 344 -3.28 -4.63 -15.39
N LYS A 345 -3.12 -4.98 -16.67
CA LYS A 345 -4.26 -5.31 -17.55
C LYS A 345 -5.05 -6.53 -17.06
N ALA A 346 -4.37 -7.61 -16.67
CA ALA A 346 -5.05 -8.81 -16.17
C ALA A 346 -5.80 -8.57 -14.85
N LEU A 347 -5.24 -7.74 -13.95
CA LEU A 347 -5.94 -7.25 -12.75
C LEU A 347 -7.19 -6.47 -13.14
N PHE A 348 -7.05 -5.50 -14.05
CA PHE A 348 -8.15 -4.65 -14.50
C PHE A 348 -9.32 -5.50 -15.05
N GLU A 349 -9.01 -6.43 -15.96
CA GLU A 349 -10.01 -7.34 -16.52
C GLU A 349 -10.65 -8.25 -15.45
N SER A 350 -9.89 -8.69 -14.45
CA SER A 350 -10.42 -9.52 -13.36
C SER A 350 -11.41 -8.75 -12.47
N ILE A 351 -11.13 -7.47 -12.19
CA ILE A 351 -12.04 -6.59 -11.45
C ILE A 351 -13.28 -6.27 -12.30
N GLU A 352 -13.12 -5.94 -13.58
CA GLU A 352 -14.25 -5.67 -14.48
C GLU A 352 -15.19 -6.89 -14.58
N LEU A 353 -14.65 -8.10 -14.65
CA LEU A 353 -15.43 -9.34 -14.61
C LEU A 353 -16.21 -9.50 -13.30
N ASP A 354 -15.61 -9.15 -12.16
CA ASP A 354 -16.30 -9.16 -10.86
C ASP A 354 -17.43 -8.12 -10.81
N GLN A 355 -17.19 -6.90 -11.31
CA GLN A 355 -18.22 -5.86 -11.42
C GLN A 355 -19.41 -6.30 -12.27
N ILE A 356 -19.15 -6.97 -13.40
CA ILE A 356 -20.20 -7.54 -14.25
C ILE A 356 -20.96 -8.64 -13.50
N ARG A 357 -20.27 -9.54 -12.78
CA ARG A 357 -20.90 -10.58 -11.96
C ARG A 357 -21.79 -10.01 -10.85
N ARG A 358 -21.38 -8.89 -10.25
CA ARG A 358 -22.15 -8.15 -9.23
C ARG A 358 -23.24 -7.25 -9.83
N GLY A 359 -23.29 -7.07 -11.15
CA GLY A 359 -24.24 -6.22 -11.86
C GLY A 359 -23.97 -4.72 -11.74
N VAL A 360 -22.77 -4.33 -11.33
CA VAL A 360 -22.33 -2.92 -11.22
C VAL A 360 -22.11 -2.32 -12.61
N VAL A 361 -21.51 -3.10 -13.52
CA VAL A 361 -21.29 -2.74 -14.92
C VAL A 361 -22.13 -3.69 -15.79
N GLN A 362 -22.82 -3.13 -16.79
CA GLN A 362 -23.57 -3.93 -17.76
C GLN A 362 -22.68 -4.27 -18.96
N ASP A 363 -22.54 -5.56 -19.25
CA ASP A 363 -21.95 -6.02 -20.51
C ASP A 363 -22.97 -5.74 -21.63
N LYS A 364 -22.67 -4.77 -22.50
CA LYS A 364 -23.47 -4.49 -23.70
C LYS A 364 -23.06 -5.48 -24.79
N ALA A 365 -23.34 -6.77 -24.56
CA ALA A 365 -23.19 -7.80 -25.57
C ALA A 365 -24.31 -7.72 -26.61
#